data_AF-A0A354ZBT2-F1
#
_entry.id   AF-A0A354ZBT2-F1
#
_cell.length_a   1.000
_cell.length_b   1.000
_cell.length_c   1.000
_cell.angle_alpha   90.00
_cell.angle_beta   90.00
_cell.angle_gamma   90.00
#
_symmetry.space_group_name_H-M   'P 1'
#
loop_
_entity.id
_entity.type
_entity.pdbx_description
1 polymer ?
#
loop_
_entity_poly.entity_id
_entity_poly.type
_entity_poly.pdbx_seq_one_letter_code
_entity_poly.pdbx_strand_id
1 'polypeptide(L)'
;MRLVYHTIVVMASLLTFTRFLEWADWESPPEEMNCAMPFQTIISDITNLMADITAEEVSPEAMSPHKAQELFKKAIRLYILLPSIANVLLNYKICVEHGLPLHPTIYYELKEARKYRISHSLGEIQRANELYWSSIKVARECCRLAPCAGQHLKNLLSETPPAVSSFIYTAIQDHYTWLGANPSLLSALAEKIKKAYRPSLLIGAAHGSIMPALVLSELLEVPLYFIRFSMFKRHDEEPIISLSDQAWLFDFRKEDVIFYDEDVAGGRTLELFVQRLSPLFGQVKTACSIRHAGSSIRPDFCGRTWWD
;
A
#
# COMPACT_ATOMS: atom_id res chain seq x y z
N MET A 1 8.41 -24.02 17.59
CA MET A 1 7.58 -23.30 18.59
C MET A 1 7.59 -21.78 18.42
N ARG A 2 8.74 -21.09 18.24
CA ARG A 2 8.78 -19.61 18.07
C ARG A 2 8.09 -19.06 16.80
N LEU A 3 8.19 -19.73 15.65
CA LEU A 3 7.53 -19.29 14.41
C LEU A 3 6.00 -19.32 14.52
N VAL A 4 5.45 -20.43 15.03
CA VAL A 4 3.99 -20.63 15.15
C VAL A 4 3.37 -19.60 16.10
N TYR A 5 4.03 -19.32 17.23
CA TYR A 5 3.56 -18.29 18.16
C TYR A 5 3.60 -16.87 17.55
N HIS A 6 4.62 -16.58 16.76
CA HIS A 6 4.74 -15.28 16.10
C HIS A 6 3.65 -15.10 15.04
N THR A 7 3.42 -16.09 14.18
CA THR A 7 2.35 -16.06 13.16
C THR A 7 0.97 -15.91 13.80
N ILE A 8 0.67 -16.64 14.88
CA ILE A 8 -0.63 -16.55 15.58
C ILE A 8 -0.87 -15.16 16.17
N VAL A 9 0.15 -14.55 16.80
CA VAL A 9 0.02 -13.21 17.39
C VAL A 9 -0.14 -12.12 16.30
N VAL A 10 0.54 -12.30 15.16
CA VAL A 10 0.46 -11.36 14.02
C VAL A 10 -0.90 -11.38 13.33
N MET A 11 -1.46 -12.58 13.10
CA MET A 11 -2.81 -12.67 12.54
C MET A 11 -3.85 -12.11 13.51
N ALA A 12 -3.69 -12.33 14.82
CA ALA A 12 -4.59 -11.81 15.83
C ALA A 12 -4.65 -10.28 15.87
N SER A 13 -3.50 -9.59 15.70
CA SER A 13 -3.45 -8.12 15.77
C SER A 13 -4.01 -7.43 14.52
N LEU A 14 -3.78 -8.00 13.33
CA LEU A 14 -4.45 -7.54 12.11
C LEU A 14 -5.96 -7.72 12.22
N LEU A 15 -6.41 -8.89 12.70
CA LEU A 15 -7.84 -9.16 12.91
C LEU A 15 -8.47 -8.16 13.89
N THR A 16 -7.77 -7.79 14.97
CA THR A 16 -8.26 -6.74 15.88
C THR A 16 -8.41 -5.40 15.18
N PHE A 17 -7.43 -4.97 14.39
CA PHE A 17 -7.52 -3.72 13.64
C PHE A 17 -8.66 -3.74 12.61
N THR A 18 -8.79 -4.81 11.84
CA THR A 18 -9.85 -4.94 10.83
C THR A 18 -11.24 -5.06 11.43
N ARG A 19 -11.39 -5.62 12.63
CA ARG A 19 -12.68 -5.68 13.34
C ARG A 19 -13.24 -4.30 13.66
N PHE A 20 -12.39 -3.34 14.06
CA PHE A 20 -12.84 -1.95 14.23
C PHE A 20 -13.38 -1.37 12.93
N LEU A 21 -12.80 -1.77 11.80
CA LEU A 21 -13.14 -1.27 10.48
C LEU A 21 -14.40 -1.93 9.88
N GLU A 22 -14.94 -2.99 10.49
CA GLU A 22 -16.20 -3.63 10.05
C GLU A 22 -17.41 -2.68 10.18
N TRP A 23 -17.34 -1.69 11.09
CA TRP A 23 -18.41 -0.71 11.30
C TRP A 23 -18.32 0.52 10.39
N ALA A 24 -17.34 0.55 9.48
CA ALA A 24 -17.22 1.64 8.53
C ALA A 24 -18.28 1.55 7.42
N ASP A 25 -18.75 2.72 6.97
CA ASP A 25 -19.47 2.82 5.70
C ASP A 25 -18.45 2.69 4.56
N TRP A 26 -18.37 1.49 3.97
CA TRP A 26 -17.48 1.20 2.85
C TRP A 26 -18.04 1.64 1.49
N GLU A 27 -19.31 2.05 1.43
CA GLU A 27 -19.96 2.53 0.22
C GLU A 27 -19.77 4.06 0.07
N SER A 28 -19.58 4.78 1.17
CA SER A 28 -19.32 6.24 1.16
C SER A 28 -17.91 6.57 1.68
N PRO A 29 -17.00 7.14 0.86
CA PRO A 29 -15.66 7.51 1.34
C PRO A 29 -15.74 8.65 2.38
N PRO A 30 -15.07 8.54 3.53
CA PRO A 30 -15.08 9.56 4.57
C PRO A 30 -14.35 10.84 4.14
N GLU A 31 -14.77 12.01 4.64
CA GLU A 31 -14.16 13.32 4.30
C GLU A 31 -12.68 13.40 4.66
N GLU A 32 -12.28 12.66 5.69
CA GLU A 32 -10.91 12.56 6.19
C GLU A 32 -9.92 11.96 5.17
N MET A 33 -10.40 11.34 4.09
CA MET A 33 -9.56 10.96 2.94
C MET A 33 -8.97 12.19 2.23
N ASN A 34 -9.66 13.32 2.23
CA ASN A 34 -9.09 14.57 1.75
C ASN A 34 -8.01 15.01 2.73
N CYS A 35 -6.77 15.03 2.26
CA CYS A 35 -5.62 15.33 3.09
C CYS A 35 -4.60 16.13 2.29
N ALA A 36 -4.02 17.14 2.93
CA ALA A 36 -2.84 17.85 2.45
C ALA A 36 -1.97 18.17 3.66
N MET A 37 -0.97 17.33 3.94
CA MET A 37 -0.16 17.45 5.16
C MET A 37 1.31 17.10 4.90
N PRO A 38 2.26 17.72 5.61
CA PRO A 38 3.66 17.31 5.57
C PRO A 38 3.85 15.85 5.97
N PHE A 39 4.76 15.15 5.30
CA PHE A 39 5.02 13.73 5.55
C PHE A 39 5.42 13.47 7.01
N GLN A 40 6.28 14.31 7.60
CA GLN A 40 6.65 14.21 9.01
C GLN A 40 5.46 14.32 9.98
N THR A 41 4.46 15.13 9.63
CA THR A 41 3.24 15.27 10.44
C THR A 41 2.42 14.00 10.35
N ILE A 42 2.28 13.42 9.15
CA ILE A 42 1.59 12.15 8.97
C ILE A 42 2.26 11.02 9.76
N ILE A 43 3.59 10.92 9.72
CA ILE A 43 4.31 9.89 10.50
C ILE A 43 4.08 10.08 12.01
N SER A 44 4.07 11.32 12.48
CA SER A 44 3.78 11.64 13.89
C SER A 44 2.34 11.26 14.28
N ASP A 45 1.37 11.58 13.42
CA ASP A 45 -0.05 11.25 13.63
C ASP A 45 -0.26 9.74 13.66
N ILE A 46 0.31 8.99 12.70
CA ILE A 46 0.25 7.53 12.67
C ILE A 46 0.84 6.96 13.96
N THR A 47 1.98 7.47 14.42
CA THR A 47 2.62 7.01 15.66
C THR A 47 1.71 7.20 16.87
N ASN A 48 1.06 8.36 16.99
CA ASN A 48 0.14 8.66 18.09
C ASN A 48 -1.14 7.82 18.01
N LEU A 49 -1.74 7.70 16.83
CA LEU A 49 -2.93 6.88 16.60
C LEU A 49 -2.67 5.42 16.94
N MET A 50 -1.52 4.88 16.54
CA MET A 50 -1.12 3.53 16.88
C MET A 50 -0.97 3.32 18.39
N ALA A 51 -0.32 4.26 19.09
CA ALA A 51 -0.18 4.20 20.55
C ALA A 51 -1.55 4.21 21.24
N ASP A 52 -2.45 5.09 20.79
CA ASP A 52 -3.81 5.19 21.31
C ASP A 52 -4.64 3.92 21.06
N ILE A 53 -4.54 3.33 19.87
CA ILE A 53 -5.30 2.12 19.51
C ILE A 53 -4.77 0.90 20.26
N THR A 54 -3.45 0.80 20.44
CA THR A 54 -2.82 -0.36 21.10
C THR A 54 -2.88 -0.31 22.62
N ALA A 55 -3.00 0.89 23.23
CA ALA A 55 -3.16 1.04 24.67
C ALA A 55 -4.53 0.55 25.18
N GLU A 56 -5.51 0.43 24.29
CA GLU A 56 -6.85 -0.05 24.62
C GLU A 56 -6.86 -1.59 24.62
N GLU A 57 -6.47 -2.20 25.75
CA GLU A 57 -6.53 -3.66 25.98
C GLU A 57 -7.98 -4.23 26.05
N VAL A 58 -9.00 -3.39 25.91
CA VAL A 58 -10.39 -3.75 26.20
C VAL A 58 -11.10 -4.19 24.91
N SER A 59 -11.76 -5.35 24.98
CA SER A 59 -12.63 -5.82 23.89
C SER A 59 -13.67 -4.75 23.54
N PRO A 60 -13.94 -4.48 22.24
CA PRO A 60 -14.92 -3.47 21.84
C PRO A 60 -16.29 -3.63 22.50
N GLU A 61 -16.68 -4.87 22.83
CA GLU A 61 -17.96 -5.18 23.48
C GLU A 61 -18.05 -4.73 24.96
N ALA A 62 -16.91 -4.47 25.60
CA ALA A 62 -16.83 -4.01 27.00
C ALA A 62 -16.59 -2.49 27.13
N MET A 63 -16.45 -1.79 26.00
CA MET A 63 -16.24 -0.34 25.98
C MET A 63 -17.56 0.44 26.04
N SER A 64 -17.52 1.64 26.63
CA SER A 64 -18.67 2.55 26.53
C SER A 64 -18.87 3.00 25.07
N PRO A 65 -20.11 3.26 24.63
CA PRO A 65 -20.38 3.64 23.24
C PRO A 65 -19.57 4.84 22.75
N HIS A 66 -19.40 5.86 23.59
CA HIS A 66 -18.58 7.04 23.28
C HIS A 66 -17.11 6.66 23.04
N LYS A 67 -16.54 5.81 23.90
CA LYS A 67 -15.13 5.41 23.78
C LYS A 67 -14.92 4.54 22.55
N ALA A 68 -15.86 3.65 22.25
CA ALA A 68 -15.84 2.83 21.03
C ALA A 68 -15.90 3.71 19.77
N GLN A 69 -16.74 4.76 19.76
CA GLN A 69 -16.83 5.69 18.64
C GLN A 69 -15.53 6.48 18.43
N GLU A 70 -14.87 6.94 19.49
CA GLU A 70 -13.59 7.65 19.39
C GLU A 70 -12.47 6.72 18.88
N LEU A 71 -12.41 5.49 19.38
CA LEU A 71 -11.44 4.51 18.90
C LEU A 71 -11.69 4.15 17.43
N PHE A 72 -12.95 4.04 17.03
CA PHE A 72 -13.35 3.83 15.65
C PHE A 72 -12.86 4.95 14.72
N LYS A 73 -13.08 6.22 15.10
CA LYS A 73 -12.56 7.37 14.33
C LYS A 73 -11.04 7.33 14.19
N LYS A 74 -10.32 6.99 15.27
CA LYS A 74 -8.86 6.84 15.24
C LYS A 74 -8.42 5.71 14.31
N ALA A 75 -9.11 4.57 14.32
CA ALA A 75 -8.83 3.43 13.45
C ALA A 75 -9.03 3.80 11.97
N ILE A 76 -10.13 4.48 11.63
CA ILE A 76 -10.39 4.98 10.27
C ILE A 76 -9.30 5.97 9.85
N ARG A 77 -8.95 6.93 10.72
CA ARG A 77 -7.91 7.91 10.42
C ARG A 77 -6.56 7.25 10.19
N LEU A 78 -6.19 6.26 11.00
CA LEU A 78 -4.97 5.47 10.80
C LEU A 78 -5.02 4.79 9.42
N TYR A 79 -6.11 4.07 9.12
CA TYR A 79 -6.27 3.33 7.87
C TYR A 79 -6.12 4.22 6.62
N ILE A 80 -6.67 5.43 6.66
CA ILE A 80 -6.57 6.42 5.58
C ILE A 80 -5.14 6.95 5.40
N LEU A 81 -4.38 7.11 6.49
CA LEU A 81 -3.04 7.70 6.46
C LEU A 81 -1.94 6.70 6.12
N LEU A 82 -2.10 5.42 6.42
CA LEU A 82 -1.08 4.38 6.20
C LEU A 82 -0.49 4.34 4.78
N PRO A 83 -1.28 4.50 3.69
CA PRO A 83 -0.75 4.49 2.33
C PRO A 83 0.31 5.56 2.05
N SER A 84 0.28 6.66 2.80
CA SER A 84 1.22 7.77 2.62
C SER A 84 2.68 7.35 2.85
N ILE A 85 2.93 6.39 3.76
CA ILE A 85 4.27 5.87 4.09
C ILE A 85 4.96 5.34 2.84
N ALA A 86 4.31 4.41 2.15
CA ALA A 86 4.86 3.81 0.93
C ALA A 86 4.78 4.76 -0.27
N ASN A 87 3.72 5.58 -0.36
CA ASN A 87 3.51 6.47 -1.50
C ASN A 87 4.57 7.56 -1.60
N VAL A 88 4.85 8.26 -0.50
CA VAL A 88 5.84 9.36 -0.49
C VAL A 88 7.24 8.82 -0.80
N LEU A 89 7.63 7.67 -0.22
CA LEU A 89 8.94 7.09 -0.45
C LEU A 89 9.08 6.39 -1.81
N LEU A 90 7.99 5.88 -2.39
CA LEU A 90 7.97 5.46 -3.79
C LEU A 90 8.20 6.66 -4.73
N ASN A 91 7.54 7.79 -4.47
CA ASN A 91 7.76 9.02 -5.26
C ASN A 91 9.19 9.51 -5.13
N TYR A 92 9.74 9.54 -3.90
CA TYR A 92 11.13 9.92 -3.67
C TYR A 92 12.12 9.03 -4.43
N LYS A 93 11.96 7.70 -4.33
CA LYS A 93 12.76 6.73 -5.10
C LYS A 93 12.73 7.05 -6.59
N ILE A 94 11.53 7.22 -7.16
CA ILE A 94 11.37 7.51 -8.60
C ILE A 94 12.04 8.83 -8.97
N CYS A 95 11.93 9.87 -8.14
CA CYS A 95 12.60 11.13 -8.40
C CYS A 95 14.13 10.97 -8.48
N VAL A 96 14.72 10.24 -7.52
CA VAL A 96 16.16 9.99 -7.47
C VAL A 96 16.63 9.13 -8.65
N GLU A 97 15.91 8.07 -8.98
CA GLU A 97 16.30 7.13 -10.04
C GLU A 97 16.17 7.70 -11.45
N HIS A 98 15.19 8.57 -11.66
CA HIS A 98 14.89 9.14 -12.98
C HIS A 98 15.38 10.59 -13.14
N GLY A 99 16.12 11.13 -12.16
CA GLY A 99 16.66 12.48 -12.23
C GLY A 99 15.59 13.57 -12.25
N LEU A 100 14.46 13.34 -11.55
CA LEU A 100 13.40 14.33 -11.39
C LEU A 100 13.62 15.12 -10.08
N PRO A 101 13.27 16.41 -10.05
CA PRO A 101 13.31 17.17 -8.80
C PRO A 101 12.28 16.62 -7.81
N LEU A 102 12.62 16.70 -6.52
CA LEU A 102 11.64 16.51 -5.46
C LEU A 102 11.01 17.86 -5.15
N HIS A 103 9.79 18.08 -5.63
CA HIS A 103 9.03 19.30 -5.33
C HIS A 103 8.15 19.06 -4.10
N PRO A 104 7.97 20.04 -3.19
CA PRO A 104 7.22 19.84 -1.95
C PRO A 104 5.75 19.43 -2.14
N THR A 105 5.18 19.62 -3.33
CA THR A 105 3.75 19.34 -3.60
C THR A 105 3.47 18.67 -4.95
N ILE A 106 4.49 18.46 -5.79
CA ILE A 106 4.30 17.98 -7.18
C ILE A 106 4.86 16.57 -7.30
N TYR A 107 4.09 15.72 -7.97
CA TYR A 107 4.52 14.41 -8.44
C TYR A 107 4.76 14.51 -9.94
N TYR A 108 6.01 14.36 -10.34
CA TYR A 108 6.40 14.55 -11.73
C TYR A 108 6.06 13.34 -12.60
N GLU A 109 5.81 13.63 -13.88
CA GLU A 109 5.69 12.61 -14.91
C GLU A 109 7.09 12.25 -15.46
N LEU A 110 7.34 10.97 -15.76
CA LEU A 110 8.66 10.55 -16.26
C LEU A 110 9.08 11.24 -17.56
N LYS A 111 8.13 11.59 -18.43
CA LYS A 111 8.42 12.31 -19.68
C LYS A 111 9.08 13.67 -19.43
N GLU A 112 8.94 14.22 -18.22
CA GLU A 112 9.56 15.48 -17.82
C GLU A 112 11.03 15.32 -17.40
N ALA A 113 11.51 14.10 -17.13
CA ALA A 113 12.90 13.84 -16.73
C ALA A 113 13.90 14.45 -17.71
N ARG A 114 13.61 14.42 -19.02
CA ARG A 114 14.47 15.02 -20.06
C ARG A 114 14.68 16.53 -19.90
N LYS A 115 13.77 17.22 -19.20
CA LYS A 115 13.89 18.66 -18.91
C LYS A 115 14.90 18.93 -17.79
N TYR A 116 15.17 17.93 -16.96
CA TYR A 116 16.03 18.03 -15.79
C TYR A 116 17.38 17.33 -16.07
N ARG A 117 18.47 17.94 -15.61
CA ARG A 117 19.83 17.36 -15.71
C ARG A 117 20.35 16.99 -14.32
N ILE A 118 19.51 16.32 -13.54
CA ILE A 118 19.83 15.91 -12.18
C ILE A 118 20.45 14.53 -12.25
N SER A 119 21.67 14.39 -11.74
CA SER A 119 22.36 13.11 -11.60
C SER A 119 22.61 12.82 -10.13
N HIS A 120 22.18 11.66 -9.67
CA HIS A 120 22.49 11.15 -8.33
C HIS A 120 23.59 10.11 -8.40
N SER A 121 24.39 10.03 -7.34
CA SER A 121 25.38 8.96 -7.17
C SER A 121 24.68 7.60 -6.95
N LEU A 122 25.41 6.51 -7.22
CA LEU A 122 24.92 5.16 -6.94
C LEU A 122 24.54 4.97 -5.45
N GLY A 123 25.27 5.62 -4.55
CA GLY A 123 24.97 5.58 -3.11
C GLY A 123 23.65 6.26 -2.75
N GLU A 124 23.33 7.39 -3.39
CA GLU A 124 22.04 8.06 -3.22
C GLU A 124 20.88 7.23 -3.77
N ILE A 125 21.05 6.62 -4.95
CA ILE A 125 20.07 5.71 -5.54
C ILE A 125 19.81 4.52 -4.62
N GLN A 126 20.88 3.89 -4.12
CA GLN A 126 20.77 2.76 -3.20
C GLN A 126 20.04 3.16 -1.90
N ARG A 127 20.39 4.30 -1.30
CA ARG A 127 19.72 4.80 -0.09
C ARG A 127 18.24 5.09 -0.31
N ALA A 128 17.86 5.66 -1.47
CA ALA A 128 16.46 5.91 -1.80
C ALA A 128 15.66 4.60 -1.93
N ASN A 129 16.28 3.56 -2.50
CA ASN A 129 15.70 2.22 -2.57
C ASN A 129 15.54 1.57 -1.19
N GLU A 130 16.56 1.64 -0.33
CA GLU A 130 16.49 1.10 1.03
C GLU A 130 15.41 1.77 1.87
N LEU A 131 15.29 3.10 1.79
CA LEU A 131 14.20 3.85 2.42
C LEU A 131 12.84 3.39 1.90
N TYR A 132 12.69 3.21 0.58
CA TYR A 132 11.47 2.72 -0.01
C TYR A 132 11.11 1.30 0.46
N TRP A 133 12.05 0.35 0.47
CA TRP A 133 11.80 -1.00 0.98
C TRP A 133 11.43 -1.00 2.46
N SER A 134 12.14 -0.19 3.26
CA SER A 134 11.84 0.02 4.68
C SER A 134 10.42 0.57 4.86
N SER A 135 10.00 1.50 4.01
CA SER A 135 8.65 2.09 4.04
C SER A 135 7.53 1.06 3.91
N ILE A 136 7.67 0.07 3.01
CA ILE A 136 6.69 -1.00 2.82
C ILE A 136 6.63 -1.86 4.08
N LYS A 137 7.80 -2.27 4.59
CA LYS A 137 7.89 -3.06 5.81
C LYS A 137 7.23 -2.35 7.00
N VAL A 138 7.56 -1.07 7.21
CA VAL A 138 6.99 -0.26 8.29
C VAL A 138 5.50 -0.07 8.11
N ALA A 139 5.00 0.21 6.90
CA ALA A 139 3.58 0.35 6.64
C ALA A 139 2.80 -0.94 6.96
N ARG A 140 3.37 -2.11 6.61
CA ARG A 140 2.82 -3.43 6.97
C ARG A 140 2.81 -3.66 8.48
N GLU A 141 3.89 -3.31 9.17
CA GLU A 141 3.96 -3.35 10.64
C GLU A 141 2.90 -2.47 11.30
N CYS A 142 2.63 -1.29 10.74
CA CYS A 142 1.56 -0.43 11.21
C CYS A 142 0.17 -1.02 10.94
N CYS A 143 -0.03 -1.64 9.78
CA CYS A 143 -1.28 -2.31 9.42
C CYS A 143 -1.65 -3.43 10.40
N ARG A 144 -0.66 -4.17 10.91
CA ARG A 144 -0.86 -5.22 11.93
C ARG A 144 -0.72 -4.69 13.37
N LEU A 145 -0.60 -3.38 13.58
CA LEU A 145 -0.37 -2.75 14.89
C LEU A 145 0.81 -3.40 15.67
N ALA A 146 1.92 -3.67 15.00
CA ALA A 146 3.07 -4.33 15.62
C ALA A 146 3.66 -3.47 16.76
N PRO A 147 4.06 -4.05 17.90
CA PRO A 147 4.61 -3.30 19.04
C PRO A 147 5.85 -2.46 18.70
N CYS A 148 6.65 -2.87 17.71
CA CYS A 148 7.84 -2.16 17.26
C CYS A 148 7.56 -1.07 16.21
N ALA A 149 6.35 -1.02 15.62
CA ALA A 149 6.04 -0.17 14.48
C ALA A 149 6.27 1.32 14.78
N GLY A 150 5.86 1.80 15.95
CA GLY A 150 6.06 3.19 16.36
C GLY A 150 7.54 3.59 16.44
N GLN A 151 8.42 2.69 16.87
CA GLN A 151 9.87 2.94 16.86
C GLN A 151 10.43 2.91 15.44
N HIS A 152 10.00 1.97 14.61
CA HIS A 152 10.46 1.88 13.23
C HIS A 152 9.99 3.06 12.37
N LEU A 153 8.79 3.61 12.61
CA LEU A 153 8.32 4.87 12.01
C LEU A 153 9.25 6.04 12.34
N LYS A 154 9.65 6.18 13.62
CA LYS A 154 10.59 7.21 14.05
C LYS A 154 11.96 7.06 13.38
N ASN A 155 12.47 5.83 13.28
CA ASN A 155 13.72 5.54 12.60
C ASN A 155 13.63 5.90 11.11
N LEU A 156 12.57 5.46 10.43
CA LEU A 156 12.30 5.77 9.02
C LEU A 156 12.31 7.29 8.79
N LEU A 157 11.61 8.05 9.63
CA LEU A 157 11.59 9.52 9.53
C LEU A 157 12.96 10.15 9.78
N SER A 158 13.75 9.62 10.72
CA SER A 158 15.09 10.13 11.01
C SER A 158 16.09 9.91 9.86
N GLU A 159 15.90 8.84 9.09
CA GLU A 159 16.73 8.50 7.92
C GLU A 159 16.26 9.23 6.64
N THR A 160 15.03 9.74 6.66
CA THR A 160 14.39 10.45 5.55
C THR A 160 15.00 11.84 5.34
N PRO A 161 15.37 12.23 4.10
CA PRO A 161 15.91 13.56 3.83
C PRO A 161 14.94 14.69 4.19
N PRO A 162 15.41 15.87 4.63
CA PRO A 162 14.54 16.98 5.04
C PRO A 162 13.51 17.40 3.99
N ALA A 163 13.87 17.37 2.70
CA ALA A 163 12.97 17.71 1.60
C ALA A 163 11.83 16.69 1.42
N VAL A 164 12.04 15.43 1.81
CA VAL A 164 11.01 14.39 1.82
C VAL A 164 10.16 14.51 3.09
N SER A 165 10.77 14.78 4.24
CA SER A 165 10.05 14.99 5.51
C SER A 165 9.05 16.16 5.43
N SER A 166 9.40 17.23 4.71
CA SER A 166 8.53 18.39 4.48
C SER A 166 7.61 18.26 3.25
N PHE A 167 7.69 17.17 2.49
CA PHE A 167 6.83 16.93 1.33
C PHE A 167 5.36 16.87 1.77
N ILE A 168 4.49 17.61 1.10
CA ILE A 168 3.06 17.62 1.32
C ILE A 168 2.44 16.45 0.58
N TYR A 169 2.11 15.41 1.34
CA TYR A 169 1.28 14.33 0.83
C TYR A 169 -0.14 14.85 0.63
N THR A 170 -0.66 14.61 -0.58
CA THR A 170 -2.03 14.94 -0.95
C THR A 170 -2.81 13.67 -1.27
N ALA A 171 -4.03 13.61 -0.74
CA ALA A 171 -5.03 12.60 -1.06
C ALA A 171 -6.39 13.29 -1.24
N ILE A 172 -7.21 12.70 -2.10
CA ILE A 172 -8.59 13.11 -2.34
C ILE A 172 -9.51 11.93 -2.07
N GLN A 173 -10.75 12.21 -1.68
CA GLN A 173 -11.80 11.21 -1.62
C GLN A 173 -11.95 10.50 -2.98
N ASP A 174 -11.95 9.17 -2.93
CA ASP A 174 -12.03 8.32 -4.11
C ASP A 174 -12.85 7.09 -3.72
N HIS A 175 -14.04 6.97 -4.30
CA HIS A 175 -15.02 5.96 -3.93
C HIS A 175 -14.48 4.53 -4.14
N TYR A 176 -13.87 4.26 -5.29
CA TYR A 176 -13.38 2.91 -5.61
C TYR A 176 -12.11 2.55 -4.85
N THR A 177 -11.23 3.52 -4.57
CA THR A 177 -10.08 3.30 -3.67
C THR A 177 -10.55 2.92 -2.26
N TRP A 178 -11.58 3.60 -1.74
CA TRP A 178 -12.15 3.30 -0.43
C TRP A 178 -12.84 1.93 -0.41
N LEU A 179 -13.78 1.70 -1.33
CA LEU A 179 -14.52 0.45 -1.43
C LEU A 179 -13.59 -0.75 -1.67
N GLY A 180 -12.57 -0.57 -2.52
CA GLY A 180 -11.57 -1.59 -2.84
C GLY A 180 -10.66 -1.92 -1.67
N ALA A 181 -10.59 -1.03 -0.67
CA ALA A 181 -9.87 -1.23 0.58
C ALA A 181 -10.70 -1.87 1.69
N ASN A 182 -11.94 -2.31 1.43
CA ASN A 182 -12.77 -2.98 2.43
C ASN A 182 -12.12 -4.27 2.97
N PRO A 183 -11.81 -4.39 4.27
CA PRO A 183 -11.13 -5.57 4.83
C PRO A 183 -11.89 -6.89 4.66
N SER A 184 -13.22 -6.87 4.69
CA SER A 184 -14.05 -8.06 4.49
C SER A 184 -13.97 -8.57 3.06
N LEU A 185 -13.94 -7.66 2.09
CA LEU A 185 -13.71 -7.95 0.68
C LEU A 185 -12.34 -8.59 0.46
N LEU A 186 -11.29 -7.99 1.06
CA LEU A 186 -9.91 -8.45 0.97
C LEU A 186 -9.72 -9.81 1.64
N SER A 187 -10.39 -10.05 2.77
CA SER A 187 -10.39 -11.35 3.46
C SER A 187 -10.99 -12.44 2.57
N ALA A 188 -12.14 -12.17 1.94
CA ALA A 188 -12.75 -13.12 1.01
C ALA A 188 -11.88 -13.37 -0.22
N LEU A 189 -11.21 -12.35 -0.74
CA LEU A 189 -10.24 -12.47 -1.84
C LEU A 189 -9.04 -13.33 -1.43
N ALA A 190 -8.44 -13.08 -0.27
CA ALA A 190 -7.32 -13.85 0.25
C ALA A 190 -7.65 -15.34 0.39
N GLU A 191 -8.84 -15.67 0.89
CA GLU A 191 -9.29 -17.06 1.00
C GLU A 191 -9.47 -17.74 -0.35
N LYS A 192 -10.00 -17.02 -1.36
CA LYS A 192 -10.08 -17.54 -2.74
C LYS A 192 -8.69 -17.83 -3.31
N ILE A 193 -7.74 -16.91 -3.11
CA ILE A 193 -6.36 -17.08 -3.54
C ILE A 193 -5.75 -18.30 -2.85
N LYS A 194 -5.73 -18.35 -1.51
CA LYS A 194 -5.10 -19.45 -0.75
C LYS A 194 -5.60 -20.84 -1.13
N LYS A 195 -6.88 -20.96 -1.50
CA LYS A 195 -7.49 -22.23 -1.93
C LYS A 195 -6.99 -22.70 -3.30
N ALA A 196 -6.64 -21.77 -4.19
CA ALA A 196 -6.33 -22.07 -5.59
C ALA A 196 -4.88 -21.82 -5.99
N TYR A 197 -4.15 -21.01 -5.22
CA TYR A 197 -2.81 -20.51 -5.55
C TYR A 197 -2.04 -20.17 -4.27
N ARG A 198 -0.71 -20.35 -4.30
CA ARG A 198 0.18 -20.04 -3.18
C ARG A 198 1.27 -19.08 -3.65
N PRO A 199 0.97 -17.78 -3.74
CA PRO A 199 1.97 -16.82 -4.17
C PRO A 199 3.13 -16.73 -3.18
N SER A 200 4.33 -16.46 -3.68
CA SER A 200 5.50 -16.08 -2.90
C SER A 200 5.70 -14.56 -2.85
N LEU A 201 4.97 -13.79 -3.66
CA LEU A 201 5.04 -12.32 -3.73
C LEU A 201 3.71 -11.73 -4.20
N LEU A 202 3.33 -10.59 -3.61
CA LEU A 202 2.29 -9.70 -4.10
C LEU A 202 2.92 -8.43 -4.69
N ILE A 203 2.53 -8.05 -5.91
CA ILE A 203 2.94 -6.78 -6.54
C ILE A 203 1.70 -5.91 -6.78
N GLY A 204 1.61 -4.79 -6.06
CA GLY A 204 0.50 -3.83 -6.19
C GLY A 204 0.80 -2.71 -7.21
N ALA A 205 -0.22 -2.33 -7.98
CA ALA A 205 -0.19 -1.14 -8.83
C ALA A 205 -0.47 0.14 -8.03
N ALA A 206 0.57 0.85 -7.61
CA ALA A 206 0.39 2.10 -6.88
C ALA A 206 -0.23 3.18 -7.79
N HIS A 207 -1.14 4.03 -7.31
CA HIS A 207 -1.27 4.42 -5.90
C HIS A 207 -2.52 3.93 -5.15
N GLY A 208 -3.63 3.65 -5.84
CA GLY A 208 -4.88 3.29 -5.18
C GLY A 208 -4.80 1.93 -4.47
N SER A 209 -3.98 1.01 -5.01
CA SER A 209 -3.84 -0.32 -4.43
C SER A 209 -3.00 -0.38 -3.16
N ILE A 210 -2.39 0.72 -2.72
CA ILE A 210 -1.44 0.68 -1.60
C ILE A 210 -2.09 0.14 -0.32
N MET A 211 -3.20 0.72 0.14
CA MET A 211 -3.88 0.23 1.34
C MET A 211 -4.37 -1.22 1.20
N PRO A 212 -5.16 -1.57 0.16
CA PRO A 212 -5.65 -2.93 0.05
C PRO A 212 -4.55 -3.97 -0.14
N ALA A 213 -3.45 -3.65 -0.84
CA ALA A 213 -2.34 -4.57 -1.01
C ALA A 213 -1.54 -4.76 0.29
N LEU A 214 -1.43 -3.72 1.14
CA LEU A 214 -0.86 -3.87 2.49
C LEU A 214 -1.65 -4.93 3.27
N VAL A 215 -2.98 -4.78 3.35
CA VAL A 215 -3.86 -5.73 4.05
C VAL A 215 -3.82 -7.10 3.40
N LEU A 216 -3.93 -7.18 2.07
CA LEU A 216 -3.93 -8.45 1.33
C LEU A 216 -2.60 -9.20 1.52
N SER A 217 -1.46 -8.50 1.54
CA SER A 217 -0.15 -9.12 1.78
C SER A 217 -0.02 -9.73 3.17
N GLU A 218 -0.61 -9.10 4.18
CA GLU A 218 -0.66 -9.64 5.54
C GLU A 218 -1.59 -10.85 5.61
N LEU A 219 -2.76 -10.77 4.98
CA LEU A 219 -3.71 -11.90 4.92
C LEU A 219 -3.11 -13.11 4.19
N LEU A 220 -2.35 -12.90 3.13
CA LEU A 220 -1.67 -13.96 2.37
C LEU A 220 -0.34 -14.40 2.99
N GLU A 221 0.19 -13.65 3.96
CA GLU A 221 1.50 -13.87 4.60
C GLU A 221 2.68 -13.85 3.62
N VAL A 222 2.63 -12.96 2.61
CA VAL A 222 3.65 -12.86 1.55
C VAL A 222 4.37 -11.51 1.57
N PRO A 223 5.62 -11.43 1.06
CA PRO A 223 6.25 -10.17 0.67
C PRO A 223 5.36 -9.31 -0.23
N LEU A 224 5.58 -7.99 -0.16
CA LEU A 224 4.84 -7.00 -0.94
C LEU A 224 5.83 -6.06 -1.62
N TYR A 225 5.56 -5.74 -2.87
CA TYR A 225 6.25 -4.69 -3.62
C TYR A 225 5.24 -3.80 -4.33
N PHE A 226 5.55 -2.52 -4.54
CA PHE A 226 4.71 -1.64 -5.34
C PHE A 226 5.44 -1.18 -6.59
N ILE A 227 4.73 -1.16 -7.70
CA ILE A 227 5.19 -0.50 -8.92
C ILE A 227 4.25 0.69 -9.15
N ARG A 228 4.81 1.89 -9.34
CA ARG A 228 3.97 3.05 -9.70
C ARG A 228 3.40 2.79 -11.08
N PHE A 229 2.07 2.84 -11.16
CA PHE A 229 1.38 2.94 -12.42
C PHE A 229 0.01 3.57 -12.27
N SER A 230 -0.08 4.83 -12.64
CA SER A 230 -1.30 5.60 -12.49
C SER A 230 -1.62 6.39 -13.77
N MET A 231 -2.31 5.74 -14.71
CA MET A 231 -2.72 6.36 -15.98
C MET A 231 -3.56 7.63 -15.78
N PHE A 232 -4.49 7.62 -14.82
CA PHE A 232 -5.43 8.74 -14.63
C PHE A 232 -4.86 9.87 -13.77
N LYS A 233 -4.20 9.55 -12.65
CA LYS A 233 -3.70 10.57 -11.70
C LYS A 233 -2.30 11.09 -12.05
N ARG A 234 -1.55 10.38 -12.92
CA ARG A 234 -0.14 10.67 -13.26
C ARG A 234 0.17 10.59 -14.76
N HIS A 235 -0.79 10.24 -15.59
CA HIS A 235 -0.59 10.08 -17.04
C HIS A 235 0.57 9.14 -17.40
N ASP A 236 0.79 8.11 -16.56
CA ASP A 236 1.76 7.08 -16.83
C ASP A 236 1.29 6.24 -18.04
N GLU A 237 2.12 6.12 -19.08
CA GLU A 237 1.81 5.29 -20.27
C GLU A 237 2.12 3.80 -20.03
N GLU A 238 2.99 3.51 -19.08
CA GLU A 238 3.41 2.17 -18.69
C GLU A 238 3.84 2.10 -17.21
N PRO A 239 3.89 0.89 -16.61
CA PRO A 239 4.44 0.72 -15.26
C PRO A 239 5.88 1.22 -15.17
N ILE A 240 6.18 2.00 -14.12
CA ILE A 240 7.50 2.59 -13.91
C ILE A 240 8.42 1.57 -13.24
N ILE A 241 9.35 1.03 -14.01
CA ILE A 241 10.27 -0.03 -13.57
C ILE A 241 11.71 0.45 -13.80
N SER A 242 12.46 0.63 -12.72
CA SER A 242 13.90 0.92 -12.75
C SER A 242 14.74 -0.36 -12.78
N LEU A 243 16.05 -0.22 -12.93
CA LEU A 243 16.99 -1.34 -12.77
C LEU A 243 17.00 -1.88 -11.32
N SER A 244 16.83 -1.00 -10.32
CA SER A 244 16.78 -1.39 -8.91
C SER A 244 15.54 -2.24 -8.61
N ASP A 245 14.40 -1.92 -9.25
CA ASP A 245 13.18 -2.73 -9.15
C ASP A 245 13.42 -4.13 -9.73
N GLN A 246 14.03 -4.22 -10.90
CA GLN A 246 14.37 -5.51 -11.52
C GLN A 246 15.35 -6.31 -10.64
N ALA A 247 16.34 -5.65 -10.05
CA ALA A 247 17.29 -6.29 -9.15
C ALA A 247 16.62 -6.85 -7.89
N TRP A 248 15.69 -6.10 -7.28
CA TRP A 248 14.92 -6.57 -6.13
C TRP A 248 13.99 -7.73 -6.50
N LEU A 249 13.29 -7.63 -7.63
CA LEU A 249 12.34 -8.65 -8.09
C LEU A 249 13.05 -9.92 -8.59
N PHE A 250 14.34 -9.86 -8.91
CA PHE A 250 15.12 -10.99 -9.41
C PHE A 250 15.15 -12.18 -8.42
N ASP A 251 15.07 -11.90 -7.11
CA ASP A 251 15.01 -12.96 -6.09
C ASP A 251 13.75 -13.83 -6.20
N PHE A 252 12.69 -13.30 -6.84
CA PHE A 252 11.42 -13.99 -7.06
C PHE A 252 11.27 -14.55 -8.48
N ARG A 253 12.32 -14.54 -9.30
CA ARG A 253 12.21 -14.80 -10.75
C ARG A 253 11.68 -16.19 -11.16
N LYS A 254 11.71 -17.16 -10.24
CA LYS A 254 11.18 -18.53 -10.46
C LYS A 254 9.91 -18.80 -9.66
N GLU A 255 9.43 -17.81 -8.95
CA GLU A 255 8.33 -17.94 -8.00
C GLU A 255 6.99 -17.65 -8.65
N ASP A 256 5.96 -18.06 -7.92
CA ASP A 256 4.55 -17.80 -8.19
C ASP A 256 4.20 -16.42 -7.64
N VAL A 257 3.77 -15.49 -8.48
CA VAL A 257 3.48 -14.11 -8.06
C VAL A 257 2.05 -13.69 -8.39
N ILE A 258 1.50 -12.76 -7.62
CA ILE A 258 0.23 -12.08 -7.93
C ILE A 258 0.50 -10.63 -8.29
N PHE A 259 -0.05 -10.19 -9.42
CA PHE A 259 -0.20 -8.78 -9.77
C PHE A 259 -1.58 -8.30 -9.34
N TYR A 260 -1.61 -7.16 -8.65
CA TYR A 260 -2.80 -6.70 -7.94
C TYR A 260 -3.12 -5.24 -8.23
N ASP A 261 -4.41 -4.98 -8.45
CA ASP A 261 -5.00 -3.66 -8.60
C ASP A 261 -6.31 -3.61 -7.78
N GLU A 262 -6.63 -2.51 -7.12
CA GLU A 262 -7.83 -2.45 -6.28
C GLU A 262 -9.12 -2.39 -7.11
N ASP A 263 -9.06 -1.70 -8.24
CA ASP A 263 -10.20 -1.42 -9.09
C ASP A 263 -9.91 -1.72 -10.56
N VAL A 264 -10.63 -2.70 -11.09
CA VAL A 264 -10.52 -3.14 -12.47
C VAL A 264 -11.76 -2.72 -13.24
N ALA A 265 -11.77 -1.45 -13.67
CA ALA A 265 -12.78 -0.91 -14.58
C ALA A 265 -12.50 -1.35 -16.04
N GLY A 266 -11.53 -0.73 -16.70
CA GLY A 266 -11.16 -1.04 -18.08
C GLY A 266 -10.15 -2.18 -18.24
N GLY A 267 -9.49 -2.63 -17.17
CA GLY A 267 -8.50 -3.72 -17.21
C GLY A 267 -7.09 -3.35 -17.65
N ARG A 268 -6.92 -2.18 -18.25
CA ARG A 268 -5.66 -1.75 -18.87
C ARG A 268 -4.45 -1.77 -17.92
N THR A 269 -4.65 -1.42 -16.65
CA THR A 269 -3.58 -1.43 -15.63
C THR A 269 -2.96 -2.83 -15.50
N LEU A 270 -3.81 -3.82 -15.22
CA LEU A 270 -3.39 -5.22 -15.04
C LEU A 270 -2.88 -5.83 -16.35
N GLU A 271 -3.47 -5.51 -17.50
CA GLU A 271 -2.94 -5.96 -18.80
C GLU A 271 -1.49 -5.52 -19.00
N LEU A 272 -1.18 -4.26 -18.75
CA LEU A 272 0.17 -3.72 -18.91
C LEU A 272 1.13 -4.23 -17.83
N PHE A 273 0.65 -4.47 -16.60
CA PHE A 273 1.42 -5.18 -15.58
C PHE A 273 1.82 -6.57 -16.07
N VAL A 274 0.85 -7.36 -16.54
CA VAL A 274 1.11 -8.69 -17.09
C VAL A 274 2.10 -8.62 -18.25
N GLN A 275 1.89 -7.70 -19.20
CA GLN A 275 2.76 -7.57 -20.35
C GLN A 275 4.21 -7.20 -19.99
N ARG A 276 4.41 -6.27 -19.04
CA ARG A 276 5.75 -5.72 -18.73
C ARG A 276 6.49 -6.52 -17.65
N LEU A 277 5.79 -7.06 -16.67
CA LEU A 277 6.41 -7.69 -15.50
C LEU A 277 6.41 -9.23 -15.57
N SER A 278 5.47 -9.87 -16.27
CA SER A 278 5.43 -11.35 -16.30
C SER A 278 6.72 -12.02 -16.80
N PRO A 279 7.48 -11.44 -17.76
CA PRO A 279 8.76 -12.02 -18.18
C PRO A 279 9.80 -12.14 -17.05
N LEU A 280 9.60 -11.47 -15.92
CA LEU A 280 10.49 -11.54 -14.76
C LEU A 280 10.23 -12.75 -13.87
N PHE A 281 9.11 -13.47 -14.01
CA PHE A 281 8.66 -14.49 -13.06
C PHE A 281 8.37 -15.84 -13.71
N GLY A 282 8.31 -16.89 -12.90
CA GLY A 282 7.99 -18.24 -13.36
C GLY A 282 6.51 -18.39 -13.69
N GLN A 283 5.65 -17.96 -12.77
CA GLN A 283 4.19 -17.98 -12.94
C GLN A 283 3.58 -16.70 -12.39
N VAL A 284 2.63 -16.13 -13.14
CA VAL A 284 1.90 -14.93 -12.77
C VAL A 284 0.40 -15.21 -12.74
N LYS A 285 -0.24 -14.72 -11.69
CA LYS A 285 -1.69 -14.59 -11.58
C LYS A 285 -2.07 -13.14 -11.33
N THR A 286 -3.29 -12.78 -11.67
CA THR A 286 -3.84 -11.44 -11.46
C THR A 286 -4.95 -11.47 -10.44
N ALA A 287 -5.03 -10.44 -9.61
CA ALA A 287 -6.07 -10.30 -8.60
C ALA A 287 -6.58 -8.87 -8.53
N CYS A 288 -7.85 -8.70 -8.18
CA CYS A 288 -8.38 -7.39 -7.80
C CYS A 288 -9.42 -7.45 -6.69
N SER A 289 -9.57 -6.35 -5.98
CA SER A 289 -10.67 -6.16 -5.02
C SER A 289 -12.00 -6.07 -5.75
N ILE A 290 -12.09 -5.12 -6.67
CA ILE A 290 -13.30 -4.83 -7.45
C ILE A 290 -13.01 -5.07 -8.92
N ARG A 291 -13.93 -5.74 -9.60
CA ARG A 291 -13.96 -5.84 -11.06
C ARG A 291 -15.29 -5.31 -11.57
N HIS A 292 -15.26 -4.29 -12.42
CA HIS A 292 -16.48 -3.85 -13.12
C HIS A 292 -16.95 -4.91 -14.11
N ALA A 293 -18.26 -5.13 -14.20
CA ALA A 293 -18.85 -6.15 -15.05
C ALA A 293 -18.43 -6.00 -16.52
N GLY A 294 -18.35 -4.77 -17.00
CA GLY A 294 -17.94 -4.40 -18.37
C GLY A 294 -16.43 -4.49 -18.65
N SER A 295 -15.60 -4.89 -17.67
CA SER A 295 -14.16 -4.98 -17.87
C SER A 295 -13.78 -6.02 -18.93
N SER A 296 -12.90 -5.65 -19.86
CA SER A 296 -12.37 -6.53 -20.92
C SER A 296 -11.49 -7.64 -20.37
N ILE A 297 -10.87 -7.43 -19.21
CA ILE A 297 -10.08 -8.44 -18.52
C ILE A 297 -10.92 -9.14 -17.44
N ARG A 298 -10.59 -10.41 -17.24
CA ARG A 298 -11.06 -11.19 -16.10
C ARG A 298 -9.84 -11.61 -15.29
N PRO A 299 -9.52 -10.89 -14.20
CA PRO A 299 -8.45 -11.30 -13.31
C PRO A 299 -8.69 -12.72 -12.81
N ASP A 300 -7.62 -13.46 -12.54
CA ASP A 300 -7.71 -14.83 -12.05
C ASP A 300 -8.48 -14.91 -10.72
N PHE A 301 -8.34 -13.86 -9.89
CA PHE A 301 -9.04 -13.72 -8.62
C PHE A 301 -9.73 -12.36 -8.51
N CYS A 302 -10.95 -12.34 -8.02
CA CYS A 302 -11.71 -11.11 -7.80
C CYS A 302 -12.48 -11.19 -6.48
N GLY A 303 -12.42 -10.11 -5.70
CA GLY A 303 -13.19 -9.94 -4.47
C GLY A 303 -14.69 -9.87 -4.77
N ARG A 304 -15.10 -8.82 -5.50
CA ARG A 304 -16.48 -8.53 -5.90
C ARG A 304 -16.55 -8.12 -7.37
N THR A 305 -17.52 -8.68 -8.10
CA THR A 305 -17.93 -8.11 -9.39
C THR A 305 -18.92 -6.98 -9.13
N TRP A 306 -18.60 -5.80 -9.64
CA TRP A 306 -19.40 -4.60 -9.52
C TRP A 306 -20.22 -4.39 -10.77
N TRP A 307 -21.52 -4.17 -10.59
CA TRP A 307 -22.48 -3.92 -11.65
C TRP A 307 -22.94 -2.48 -11.45
N ASP A 308 -22.40 -1.57 -12.27
CA ASP A 308 -22.87 -0.19 -12.32
C ASP A 308 -24.32 -0.11 -12.80
#